data_AF-A0A5Q5CLV7-F1
#
_entry.id   AF-A0A5Q5CLV7-F1
#
_cell.length_a   1.000
_cell.length_b   1.000
_cell.length_c   1.000
_cell.angle_alpha   90.00
_cell.angle_beta   90.00
_cell.angle_gamma   90.00
#
_symmetry.space_group_name_H-M   'P 1'
#
loop_
_entity.id
_entity.type
_entity.pdbx_description
1 polymer ?
#
loop_
_entity_poly.entity_id
_entity_poly.type
_entity_poly.pdbx_seq_one_letter_code
_entity_poly.pdbx_strand_id
1 'polypeptide(L)'
;MPCHLEVWKPSGRQLIALDGQRVTLGKASTNAVPLEHDETVSRLHAVFENLGSAWSIRDLGSRNGTYLNGEKITAERVLRSGDEVRVGRSRMIFWQGHGTGEGPGDEQTVSAQPSDLPPRLTPREIDVLMALCRPLVSDDLFPEPASVRRMAGELFVTEAAVKQHLQNLYDKFAVPAEGDRRVRLANEALRRGAVTIAQLRDAT
;
A
#
# COMPACT_ATOMS: atom_id res chain seq x y z
N MET A 1 17.62 -7.34 4.30
CA MET A 1 17.48 -6.75 2.94
C MET A 1 17.51 -5.24 3.07
N PRO A 2 17.99 -4.46 2.08
CA PRO A 2 17.87 -3.00 2.09
C PRO A 2 16.40 -2.56 1.93
N CYS A 3 16.10 -1.32 2.32
CA CYS A 3 14.79 -0.72 2.04
C CYS A 3 14.58 -0.68 0.51
N HIS A 4 13.37 -0.95 0.05
CA HIS A 4 13.07 -0.95 -1.38
C HIS A 4 11.63 -0.56 -1.65
N LEU A 5 11.38 -0.08 -2.88
CA LEU A 5 10.07 0.11 -3.45
C LEU A 5 9.73 -1.06 -4.35
N GLU A 6 8.58 -1.65 -4.11
CA GLU A 6 7.92 -2.54 -5.05
C GLU A 6 7.05 -1.72 -5.99
N VAL A 7 7.44 -1.57 -7.25
CA VAL A 7 6.76 -0.73 -8.25
C VAL A 7 6.04 -1.61 -9.26
N TRP A 8 4.74 -1.36 -9.49
CA TRP A 8 3.99 -1.98 -10.57
C TRP A 8 4.16 -1.18 -11.85
N LYS A 9 4.70 -1.83 -12.89
CA LYS A 9 4.85 -1.29 -14.24
C LYS A 9 4.07 -2.15 -15.24
N PRO A 10 3.80 -1.65 -16.46
CA PRO A 10 3.20 -2.46 -17.52
C PRO A 10 3.98 -3.74 -17.82
N SER A 11 5.29 -3.74 -17.61
CA SER A 11 6.18 -4.90 -17.78
C SER A 11 6.14 -5.90 -16.60
N GLY A 12 5.38 -5.63 -15.55
CA GLY A 12 5.31 -6.42 -14.32
C GLY A 12 5.80 -5.67 -13.08
N ARG A 13 6.06 -6.43 -12.01
CA ARG A 13 6.54 -5.91 -10.72
C ARG A 13 8.06 -5.75 -10.75
N GLN A 14 8.56 -4.57 -10.38
CA GLN A 14 9.98 -4.27 -10.25
C GLN A 14 10.31 -3.88 -8.80
N LEU A 15 11.38 -4.43 -8.23
CA LEU A 15 11.91 -3.97 -6.95
C LEU A 15 13.04 -2.96 -7.20
N ILE A 16 12.94 -1.78 -6.60
CA ILE A 16 13.94 -0.71 -6.70
C ILE A 16 14.47 -0.42 -5.31
N ALA A 17 15.77 -0.61 -5.09
CA ALA A 17 16.40 -0.33 -3.81
C ALA A 17 16.32 1.18 -3.51
N LEU A 18 16.08 1.51 -2.25
CA LEU A 18 16.21 2.87 -1.73
C LEU A 18 17.59 3.01 -1.10
N ASP A 19 18.49 3.69 -1.80
CA ASP A 19 19.86 3.94 -1.38
C ASP A 19 20.18 5.44 -1.28
N GLY A 20 21.28 5.75 -0.59
CA GLY A 20 21.73 7.12 -0.36
C GLY A 20 20.80 7.93 0.55
N GLN A 21 20.85 9.25 0.35
CA GLN A 21 20.13 10.22 1.18
C GLN A 21 18.78 10.64 0.59
N ARG A 22 18.64 10.59 -0.75
CA ARG A 22 17.44 11.01 -1.48
C ARG A 22 17.23 10.16 -2.73
N VAL A 23 15.99 9.73 -2.95
CA VAL A 23 15.57 9.00 -4.14
C VAL A 23 14.41 9.76 -4.79
N THR A 24 14.59 10.20 -6.03
CA THR A 24 13.57 10.96 -6.76
C THR A 24 12.63 10.06 -7.54
N LEU A 25 11.36 10.45 -7.59
CA LEU A 25 10.27 9.77 -8.28
C LEU A 25 9.61 10.71 -9.29
N GLY A 26 9.44 10.27 -10.52
CA GLY A 26 8.71 11.05 -11.53
C GLY A 26 8.79 10.50 -12.94
N LYS A 27 8.14 11.19 -13.87
CA LYS A 27 8.04 10.77 -15.29
C LYS A 27 9.37 10.89 -16.03
N ALA A 28 10.25 11.82 -15.65
CA ALA A 28 11.53 12.00 -16.33
C ALA A 28 12.46 10.80 -16.09
N SER A 29 13.17 10.39 -17.15
CA SER A 29 14.16 9.31 -17.12
C SER A 29 15.35 9.58 -16.18
N THR A 30 15.56 10.86 -15.83
CA THR A 30 16.63 11.30 -14.92
C THR A 30 16.31 11.06 -13.45
N ASN A 31 15.09 10.62 -13.10
CA ASN A 31 14.77 10.25 -11.72
C ASN A 31 15.34 8.88 -11.38
N ALA A 32 15.63 8.67 -10.09
CA ALA A 32 16.05 7.36 -9.60
C ALA A 32 14.95 6.29 -9.78
N VAL A 33 13.67 6.69 -9.66
CA VAL A 33 12.51 5.88 -10.00
C VAL A 33 11.77 6.50 -11.18
N PRO A 34 12.11 6.12 -12.43
CA PRO A 34 11.45 6.65 -13.62
C PRO A 34 10.11 5.94 -13.88
N LEU A 35 9.06 6.76 -14.06
CA LEU A 35 7.69 6.36 -14.40
C LEU A 35 7.28 6.88 -15.79
N GLU A 36 8.12 6.64 -16.80
CA GLU A 36 7.97 7.20 -18.16
C GLU A 36 6.65 6.85 -18.85
N HIS A 37 6.07 5.70 -18.49
CA HIS A 37 4.83 5.19 -19.06
C HIS A 37 3.58 5.93 -18.57
N ASP A 38 3.68 6.73 -17.50
CA ASP A 38 2.53 7.36 -16.88
C ASP A 38 2.48 8.88 -17.09
N GLU A 39 1.71 9.28 -18.10
CA GLU A 39 1.46 10.68 -18.45
C GLU A 39 0.77 11.50 -17.35
N THR A 40 0.22 10.85 -16.32
CA THR A 40 -0.40 11.52 -15.18
C THR A 40 0.61 11.86 -14.07
N VAL A 41 1.88 11.46 -14.22
CA VAL A 41 2.97 11.75 -13.30
C VAL A 41 3.76 12.98 -13.76
N SER A 42 4.14 13.82 -12.81
CA SER A 42 4.95 15.03 -13.08
C SER A 42 6.40 14.64 -13.38
N ARG A 43 7.13 15.48 -14.13
CA ARG A 43 8.54 15.19 -14.50
C ARG A 43 9.40 14.88 -13.28
N LEU A 44 9.27 15.68 -12.22
CA LEU A 44 9.76 15.43 -10.86
C LEU A 44 8.53 15.55 -9.96
N HIS A 45 8.12 14.46 -9.30
CA HIS A 45 6.81 14.37 -8.66
C HIS A 45 6.90 14.28 -7.14
N ALA A 46 7.74 13.38 -6.64
CA ALA A 46 7.97 13.20 -5.21
C ALA A 46 9.43 12.83 -4.95
N VAL A 47 9.83 12.93 -3.70
CA VAL A 47 11.13 12.49 -3.22
C VAL A 47 10.96 11.63 -1.97
N PHE A 48 11.72 10.55 -1.92
CA PHE A 48 11.95 9.78 -0.71
C PHE A 48 13.23 10.29 -0.07
N GLU A 49 13.18 10.63 1.22
CA GLU A 49 14.33 11.13 1.96
C GLU A 49 14.69 10.16 3.09
N ASN A 50 15.99 9.89 3.24
CA ASN A 50 16.49 9.07 4.33
C ASN A 50 16.77 9.97 5.54
N LEU A 51 16.02 9.76 6.62
CA LEU A 51 16.16 10.48 7.89
C LEU A 51 17.13 9.79 8.87
N GLY A 52 17.89 8.79 8.39
CA GLY A 52 18.82 7.99 9.18
C GLY A 52 18.15 6.75 9.77
N SER A 53 17.12 6.93 10.60
CA SER A 53 16.38 5.82 11.24
C SER A 53 15.12 5.39 10.48
N ALA A 54 14.63 6.22 9.58
CA ALA A 54 13.43 5.97 8.78
C ALA A 54 13.53 6.64 7.41
N TRP A 55 12.65 6.25 6.50
CA TRP A 55 12.44 6.95 5.23
C TRP A 55 11.19 7.81 5.33
N SER A 56 11.21 8.99 4.71
CA SER A 56 10.04 9.83 4.51
C SER A 56 9.72 9.99 3.03
N ILE A 57 8.50 10.43 2.73
CA ILE A 57 8.08 10.87 1.41
C ILE A 57 7.56 12.30 1.46
N ARG A 58 7.86 13.06 0.41
CA ARG A 58 7.37 14.42 0.20
C ARG A 58 6.96 14.64 -1.26
N ASP A 59 5.80 15.25 -1.47
CA ASP A 59 5.36 15.73 -2.78
C ASP A 59 6.13 17.01 -3.17
N LEU A 60 6.54 17.12 -4.44
CA LEU A 60 7.32 18.24 -4.96
C LEU A 60 6.49 19.24 -5.78
N GLY A 61 5.23 19.47 -5.37
CA GLY A 61 4.32 20.37 -6.07
C GLY A 61 3.75 19.73 -7.32
N SER A 62 3.44 18.43 -7.25
CA SER A 62 2.97 17.68 -8.39
C SER A 62 1.55 18.08 -8.80
N ARG A 63 1.21 17.86 -10.08
CA ARG A 63 -0.11 18.25 -10.63
C ARG A 63 -1.27 17.49 -9.98
N ASN A 64 -1.10 16.19 -9.76
CA ASN A 64 -2.16 15.31 -9.25
C ASN A 64 -2.03 15.01 -7.74
N GLY A 65 -0.88 15.37 -7.14
CA GLY A 65 -0.55 15.06 -5.76
C GLY A 65 0.01 13.65 -5.59
N THR A 66 0.66 13.45 -4.45
CA THR A 66 1.12 12.16 -3.95
C THR A 66 0.14 11.65 -2.88
N TYR A 67 -0.17 10.36 -2.91
CA TYR A 67 -1.05 9.71 -1.95
C TYR A 67 -0.28 8.63 -1.18
N LEU A 68 -0.47 8.59 0.13
CA LEU A 68 0.09 7.58 1.03
C LEU A 68 -1.06 6.83 1.69
N ASN A 69 -1.18 5.53 1.42
CA ASN A 69 -2.28 4.69 1.89
C ASN A 69 -3.68 5.27 1.61
N GLY A 70 -3.87 5.83 0.41
CA GLY A 70 -5.14 6.45 -0.02
C GLY A 70 -5.34 7.89 0.43
N GLU A 71 -4.54 8.40 1.37
CA GLU A 71 -4.64 9.80 1.82
C GLU A 71 -3.67 10.68 1.05
N LYS A 72 -4.16 11.82 0.52
CA LYS A 72 -3.30 12.80 -0.15
C LYS A 72 -2.37 13.46 0.88
N ILE A 73 -1.06 13.38 0.66
CA ILE A 73 -0.09 14.02 1.54
C ILE A 73 0.04 15.51 1.19
N THR A 74 0.00 16.37 2.20
CA THR A 74 0.22 17.82 2.06
C THR A 74 1.53 18.28 2.71
N ALA A 75 2.15 17.41 3.50
CA ALA A 75 3.42 17.61 4.17
C ALA A 75 4.23 16.31 4.09
N GLU A 76 5.50 16.39 4.51
CA GLU A 76 6.35 15.22 4.64
C GLU A 76 5.75 14.17 5.58
N ARG A 77 5.84 12.89 5.19
CA ARG A 77 5.32 11.76 5.98
C ARG A 77 6.38 10.68 6.12
N VAL A 78 6.59 10.20 7.35
CA VAL A 78 7.44 9.03 7.62
C VAL A 78 6.75 7.78 7.09
N LEU A 79 7.49 6.96 6.36
CA LEU A 79 7.05 5.71 5.79
C LEU A 79 7.25 4.55 6.76
N ARG A 80 6.34 3.60 6.69
CA ARG A 80 6.39 2.31 7.37
C ARG A 80 6.38 1.19 6.35
N SER A 81 7.04 0.09 6.69
CA SER A 81 7.01 -1.12 5.86
C SER A 81 5.56 -1.52 5.53
N GLY A 82 5.28 -1.77 4.26
CA GLY A 82 3.94 -2.03 3.72
C GLY A 82 3.13 -0.78 3.32
N ASP A 83 3.67 0.43 3.49
CA ASP A 83 3.00 1.65 3.04
C ASP A 83 2.87 1.70 1.52
N GLU A 84 1.65 1.98 1.05
CA GLU A 84 1.41 2.22 -0.36
C GLU A 84 1.60 3.70 -0.71
N VAL A 85 2.41 3.94 -1.73
CA VAL A 85 2.56 5.24 -2.37
C VAL A 85 1.92 5.19 -3.75
N ARG A 86 1.10 6.19 -4.05
CA ARG A 86 0.48 6.37 -5.37
C ARG A 86 0.78 7.76 -5.91
N VAL A 87 1.17 7.78 -7.18
CA VAL A 87 1.41 8.98 -7.97
C VAL A 87 0.84 8.75 -9.36
N GLY A 88 -0.05 9.62 -9.82
CA GLY A 88 -0.77 9.35 -11.07
C GLY A 88 -1.48 7.99 -11.05
N ARG A 89 -1.31 7.18 -12.10
CA ARG A 89 -1.77 5.79 -12.19
C ARG A 89 -0.75 4.78 -11.67
N SER A 90 0.43 5.25 -11.27
CA SER A 90 1.53 4.42 -10.80
C SER A 90 1.38 4.11 -9.31
N ARG A 91 1.55 2.84 -8.97
CA ARG A 91 1.42 2.31 -7.61
C ARG A 91 2.72 1.66 -7.18
N MET A 92 3.11 1.89 -5.93
CA MET A 92 4.25 1.23 -5.31
C MET A 92 4.02 0.97 -3.82
N ILE A 93 4.69 -0.06 -3.29
CA ILE A 93 4.71 -0.35 -1.85
C ILE A 93 6.14 -0.17 -1.33
N PHE A 94 6.28 0.56 -0.22
CA PHE A 94 7.53 0.70 0.48
C PHE A 94 7.74 -0.48 1.45
N TRP A 95 8.91 -1.11 1.35
CA TRP A 95 9.33 -2.16 2.26
C TRP A 95 10.57 -1.70 3.01
N GLN A 96 10.46 -1.66 4.34
CA GLN A 96 11.61 -1.41 5.19
C GLN A 96 12.51 -2.64 5.17
N GLY A 97 13.76 -2.42 4.86
CA GLY A 97 14.79 -3.41 5.05
C GLY A 97 15.08 -3.57 6.53
N HIS A 98 14.94 -4.79 7.06
CA HIS A 98 15.60 -5.12 8.33
C HIS A 98 17.11 -5.09 8.06
N GLY A 99 17.74 -3.97 8.37
CA GLY A 99 19.17 -3.95 8.64
C GLY A 99 19.40 -4.76 9.90
N THR A 100 20.26 -5.76 9.83
CA THR A 100 20.96 -6.26 11.01
C THR A 100 21.81 -5.09 11.54
N GLY A 101 21.20 -4.24 12.37
CA GLY A 101 21.94 -3.26 13.14
C GLY A 101 22.61 -3.98 14.29
N GLU A 102 23.93 -4.18 14.18
CA GLU A 102 24.76 -4.40 15.36
C GLU A 102 24.68 -3.14 16.24
N GLY A 103 23.95 -3.26 17.34
CA GLY A 103 23.93 -2.33 18.46
C GLY A 103 23.45 -3.10 19.69
N PRO A 104 24.23 -3.20 20.77
CA PRO A 104 23.79 -3.88 21.98
C PRO A 104 22.90 -2.92 22.78
N GLY A 105 21.67 -3.32 23.10
CA GLY A 105 20.82 -2.53 23.99
C GLY A 105 19.32 -2.82 23.86
N ASP A 106 18.91 -3.85 24.59
CA ASP A 106 17.64 -4.05 25.28
C ASP A 106 16.30 -4.24 24.52
N GLU A 107 15.72 -5.38 24.89
CA GLU A 107 14.34 -5.84 24.79
C GLU A 107 13.29 -4.78 24.48
N GLN A 108 12.56 -4.97 23.37
CA GLN A 108 11.10 -5.13 23.43
C GLN A 108 10.48 -5.50 22.07
N THR A 109 9.71 -6.59 22.14
CA THR A 109 8.57 -6.95 21.30
C THR A 109 8.83 -7.42 19.87
N VAL A 110 8.88 -8.74 19.73
CA VAL A 110 8.40 -9.59 18.62
C VAL A 110 7.73 -8.78 17.50
N SER A 111 8.53 -8.25 16.59
CA SER A 111 8.03 -7.84 15.28
C SER A 111 7.71 -9.13 14.54
N ALA A 112 6.45 -9.57 14.63
CA ALA A 112 5.91 -10.65 13.82
C ALA A 112 6.30 -10.37 12.37
N GLN A 113 7.15 -11.20 11.79
CA GLN A 113 7.36 -11.20 10.36
C GLN A 113 5.96 -11.39 9.75
N PRO A 114 5.48 -10.46 8.90
CA PRO A 114 4.24 -10.70 8.17
C PRO A 114 4.47 -11.97 7.35
N SER A 115 3.76 -13.05 7.68
CA SER A 115 3.82 -14.25 6.85
C SER A 115 3.41 -13.86 5.43
N ASP A 116 4.22 -14.18 4.43
CA ASP A 116 3.84 -13.95 3.02
C ASP A 116 2.62 -14.80 2.60
N LEU A 117 2.25 -15.80 3.41
CA LEU A 117 1.06 -16.60 3.23
C LEU A 117 -0.19 -15.91 3.80
N PRO A 118 -1.35 -16.06 3.15
CA PRO A 118 -2.60 -15.47 3.62
C PRO A 118 -3.07 -16.17 4.91
N PRO A 119 -3.62 -15.43 5.89
CA PRO A 119 -4.17 -16.03 7.11
C PRO A 119 -5.38 -16.92 6.78
N ARG A 120 -5.77 -17.79 7.72
CA ARG A 120 -7.01 -18.58 7.56
C ARG A 120 -8.23 -17.66 7.66
N LEU A 121 -9.01 -17.61 6.58
CA LEU A 121 -10.24 -16.82 6.47
C LEU A 121 -11.48 -17.72 6.46
N THR A 122 -12.54 -17.24 7.10
CA THR A 122 -13.88 -17.81 6.98
C THR A 122 -14.51 -17.40 5.64
N PRO A 123 -15.52 -18.12 5.12
CA PRO A 123 -16.22 -17.73 3.90
C PRO A 123 -16.74 -16.29 3.96
N ARG A 124 -17.27 -15.87 5.11
CA ARG A 124 -17.80 -14.51 5.28
C ARG A 124 -16.73 -13.43 5.27
N GLU A 125 -15.55 -13.72 5.80
CA GLU A 125 -14.41 -12.82 5.72
C GLU A 125 -13.89 -12.71 4.28
N ILE A 126 -13.91 -13.81 3.50
CA ILE A 126 -13.58 -13.78 2.08
C ILE A 126 -14.56 -12.89 1.32
N ASP A 127 -15.87 -13.02 1.56
CA ASP A 127 -16.90 -12.15 0.94
C ASP A 127 -16.62 -10.67 1.22
N VAL A 128 -16.31 -10.33 2.47
CA VAL A 128 -15.99 -8.95 2.88
C VAL A 128 -14.72 -8.46 2.21
N LEU A 129 -13.69 -9.29 2.11
CA LEU A 129 -12.42 -8.93 1.48
C LEU A 129 -12.57 -8.75 -0.04
N MET A 130 -13.40 -9.57 -0.69
CA MET A 130 -13.78 -9.42 -2.09
C MET A 130 -14.55 -8.12 -2.32
N ALA A 131 -15.58 -7.84 -1.51
CA ALA A 131 -16.35 -6.61 -1.59
C ALA A 131 -15.50 -5.35 -1.34
N LEU A 132 -14.57 -5.42 -0.38
CA LEU A 132 -13.60 -4.37 -0.09
C LEU A 132 -12.72 -4.06 -1.31
N CYS A 133 -12.17 -5.10 -1.93
CA CYS A 133 -11.16 -4.97 -2.99
C CYS A 133 -11.77 -4.79 -4.39
N ARG A 134 -13.06 -5.08 -4.62
CA ARG A 134 -13.66 -5.02 -5.96
C ARG A 134 -13.49 -3.68 -6.68
N PRO A 135 -13.64 -2.50 -6.04
CA PRO A 135 -13.42 -1.24 -6.75
C PRO A 135 -11.99 -1.04 -7.26
N LEU A 136 -11.01 -1.80 -6.76
CA LEU A 136 -9.60 -1.68 -7.14
C LEU A 136 -9.30 -2.11 -8.58
N VAL A 137 -10.22 -2.80 -9.24
CA VAL A 137 -10.09 -3.15 -10.67
C VAL A 137 -10.80 -2.18 -11.61
N SER A 138 -11.37 -1.08 -11.09
CA SER A 138 -11.98 -0.03 -11.91
C SER A 138 -10.95 0.79 -12.70
N ASP A 139 -11.42 1.47 -13.76
CA ASP A 139 -10.61 2.35 -14.60
C ASP A 139 -10.28 3.71 -13.96
N ASP A 140 -10.68 3.93 -12.70
CA ASP A 140 -10.35 5.15 -11.98
C ASP A 140 -8.82 5.33 -11.88
N LEU A 141 -8.35 6.59 -11.92
CA LEU A 141 -6.93 6.88 -11.70
C LEU A 141 -6.52 6.50 -10.28
N PHE A 142 -7.43 6.72 -9.33
CA PHE A 142 -7.21 6.47 -7.93
C PHE A 142 -8.33 5.62 -7.30
N PRO A 143 -8.54 4.34 -7.70
CA PRO A 143 -9.53 3.51 -7.04
C PRO A 143 -9.23 3.39 -5.56
N GLU A 144 -10.26 3.54 -4.74
CA GLU A 144 -10.24 3.32 -3.31
C GLU A 144 -11.00 2.03 -2.98
N PRO A 145 -10.60 1.28 -1.94
CA PRO A 145 -11.39 0.17 -1.45
C PRO A 145 -12.81 0.60 -1.08
N ALA A 146 -13.77 -0.32 -1.20
CA ALA A 146 -15.17 -0.04 -0.93
C ALA A 146 -15.39 0.56 0.47
N SER A 147 -16.35 1.49 0.57
CA SER A 147 -16.82 1.99 1.86
C SER A 147 -17.59 0.92 2.62
N VAL A 148 -17.64 1.04 3.94
CA VAL A 148 -18.44 0.14 4.80
C VAL A 148 -19.89 0.08 4.34
N ARG A 149 -20.47 1.25 4.01
CA ARG A 149 -21.83 1.37 3.50
C ARG A 149 -22.03 0.61 2.19
N ARG A 150 -21.06 0.70 1.26
CA ARG A 150 -21.12 -0.03 -0.02
C ARG A 150 -21.04 -1.54 0.19
N MET A 151 -20.09 -2.00 1.01
CA MET A 151 -19.94 -3.42 1.34
C MET A 151 -21.20 -3.98 2.00
N ALA A 152 -21.80 -3.23 2.93
CA ALA A 152 -23.04 -3.62 3.60
C ALA A 152 -24.20 -3.79 2.61
N GLY A 153 -24.36 -2.84 1.68
CA GLY A 153 -25.37 -2.88 0.63
C GLY A 153 -25.19 -4.05 -0.33
N GLU A 154 -23.95 -4.36 -0.70
CA GLU A 154 -23.64 -5.46 -1.62
C GLU A 154 -23.81 -6.84 -0.97
N LEU A 155 -23.37 -6.99 0.28
CA LEU A 155 -23.40 -8.25 1.02
C LEU A 155 -24.73 -8.50 1.74
N PHE A 156 -25.71 -7.61 1.56
CA PHE A 156 -27.02 -7.62 2.21
C PHE A 156 -26.95 -7.80 3.73
N VAL A 157 -26.05 -7.06 4.39
CA VAL A 157 -25.88 -7.07 5.86
C VAL A 157 -25.79 -5.66 6.43
N THR A 158 -25.81 -5.54 7.75
CA THR A 158 -25.67 -4.25 8.44
C THR A 158 -24.23 -3.73 8.37
N GLU A 159 -24.06 -2.41 8.41
CA GLU A 159 -22.73 -1.80 8.52
C GLU A 159 -21.96 -2.24 9.78
N ALA A 160 -22.68 -2.51 10.88
CA ALA A 160 -22.09 -3.03 12.11
C ALA A 160 -21.47 -4.42 11.91
N ALA A 161 -22.16 -5.31 11.18
CA ALA A 161 -21.62 -6.63 10.84
C ALA A 161 -20.36 -6.51 9.98
N VAL A 162 -20.37 -5.63 8.98
CA VAL A 162 -19.18 -5.36 8.15
C VAL A 162 -18.02 -4.83 9.00
N LYS A 163 -18.27 -3.88 9.90
CA LYS A 163 -17.24 -3.34 10.81
C LYS A 163 -16.64 -4.44 11.69
N GLN A 164 -17.45 -5.36 12.21
CA GLN A 164 -16.97 -6.49 13.01
C GLN A 164 -16.06 -7.42 12.19
N HIS A 165 -16.46 -7.77 10.96
CA HIS A 165 -15.62 -8.58 10.07
C HIS A 165 -14.33 -7.86 9.68
N LEU A 166 -14.39 -6.55 9.39
CA LEU A 166 -13.20 -5.74 9.12
C LEU A 166 -12.24 -5.73 10.31
N GLN A 167 -12.76 -5.60 11.54
CA GLN A 167 -11.91 -5.63 12.73
C GLN A 167 -11.17 -6.97 12.86
N ASN A 168 -11.88 -8.08 12.69
CA ASN A 168 -11.27 -9.41 12.70
C ASN A 168 -10.21 -9.56 11.58
N LEU A 169 -10.49 -9.02 10.38
CA LEU A 169 -9.56 -9.03 9.26
C LEU A 169 -8.32 -8.18 9.58
N TYR A 170 -8.48 -6.99 10.15
CA TYR A 170 -7.33 -6.17 10.55
C TYR A 170 -6.43 -6.89 11.54
N ASP A 171 -7.01 -7.59 12.52
CA ASP A 171 -6.24 -8.34 13.50
C ASP A 171 -5.51 -9.52 12.84
N LYS A 172 -6.18 -10.27 11.96
CA LYS A 172 -5.60 -11.41 11.21
C LYS A 172 -4.47 -11.01 10.27
N PHE A 173 -4.58 -9.85 9.62
CA PHE A 173 -3.56 -9.33 8.70
C PHE A 173 -2.50 -8.48 9.42
N ALA A 174 -2.65 -8.25 10.73
CA ALA A 174 -1.81 -7.36 11.53
C ALA A 174 -1.76 -5.93 10.96
N VAL A 175 -2.91 -5.40 10.54
CA VAL A 175 -3.04 -4.05 9.96
C VAL A 175 -2.96 -2.99 11.08
N PRO A 176 -1.96 -2.09 11.06
CA PRO A 176 -1.81 -1.03 12.05
C PRO A 176 -3.04 -0.12 12.14
N ALA A 177 -3.25 0.53 13.29
CA ALA A 177 -4.36 1.46 13.49
C ALA A 177 -4.18 2.82 12.80
N GLU A 178 -2.99 3.13 12.29
CA GLU A 178 -2.64 4.44 11.73
C GLU A 178 -2.88 4.52 10.21
N GLY A 179 -3.48 5.65 9.78
CA GLY A 179 -3.88 5.90 8.38
C GLY A 179 -5.14 5.13 7.97
N ASP A 180 -5.41 5.05 6.66
CA ASP A 180 -6.58 4.29 6.18
C ASP A 180 -6.32 2.77 6.26
N ARG A 181 -6.88 2.15 7.31
CA ARG A 181 -6.80 0.70 7.57
C ARG A 181 -7.38 -0.14 6.43
N ARG A 182 -8.38 0.35 5.69
CA ARG A 182 -9.01 -0.40 4.58
C ARG A 182 -8.05 -0.55 3.40
N VAL A 183 -7.33 0.53 3.07
CA VAL A 183 -6.31 0.50 2.00
C VAL A 183 -5.21 -0.47 2.37
N ARG A 184 -4.69 -0.39 3.60
CA ARG A 184 -3.67 -1.32 4.09
C ARG A 184 -4.13 -2.78 4.05
N LEU A 185 -5.36 -3.05 4.49
CA LEU A 185 -5.92 -4.40 4.45
C LEU A 185 -6.03 -4.92 3.01
N ALA A 186 -6.52 -4.10 2.08
CA ALA A 186 -6.63 -4.48 0.68
C ALA A 186 -5.26 -4.77 0.05
N ASN A 187 -4.24 -4.01 0.43
CA ASN A 187 -2.86 -4.20 -0.04
C ASN A 187 -2.28 -5.50 0.47
N GLU A 188 -2.43 -5.77 1.76
CA GLU A 188 -1.91 -6.99 2.36
C GLU A 188 -2.67 -8.24 1.88
N ALA A 189 -3.97 -8.10 1.63
CA ALA A 189 -4.79 -9.13 0.99
C ALA A 189 -4.28 -9.52 -0.40
N LEU A 190 -4.01 -8.54 -1.26
CA LEU A 190 -3.47 -8.77 -2.61
C LEU A 190 -2.05 -9.33 -2.55
N ARG A 191 -1.20 -8.77 -1.69
CA ARG A 191 0.21 -9.17 -1.53
C ARG A 191 0.34 -10.63 -1.09
N ARG A 192 -0.42 -11.03 -0.07
CA ARG A 192 -0.41 -12.40 0.46
C ARG A 192 -1.24 -13.36 -0.39
N GLY A 193 -1.84 -12.92 -1.49
CA GLY A 193 -2.69 -13.74 -2.35
C GLY A 193 -3.98 -14.21 -1.69
N ALA A 194 -4.45 -13.53 -0.64
CA ALA A 194 -5.77 -13.78 -0.05
C ALA A 194 -6.90 -13.45 -1.03
N VAL A 195 -6.66 -12.46 -1.90
CA VAL A 195 -7.48 -12.12 -3.07
C VAL A 195 -6.57 -11.86 -4.25
N THR A 196 -7.03 -12.24 -5.44
CA THR A 196 -6.31 -12.05 -6.71
C THR A 196 -7.09 -11.13 -7.64
N ILE A 197 -6.39 -10.46 -8.56
CA ILE A 197 -7.02 -9.60 -9.57
C ILE A 197 -7.98 -10.40 -10.48
N ALA A 198 -7.67 -11.66 -10.77
CA ALA A 198 -8.56 -12.53 -11.55
C ALA A 198 -9.91 -12.73 -10.84
N GLN A 199 -9.88 -13.09 -9.56
CA GLN A 199 -11.10 -13.24 -8.75
C GLN A 199 -11.94 -11.96 -8.71
N LEU A 200 -11.29 -10.79 -8.61
CA LEU A 200 -12.00 -9.50 -8.58
C LEU A 200 -12.69 -9.17 -9.90
N ARG A 201 -12.15 -9.64 -11.03
CA ARG A 201 -12.75 -9.44 -12.36
C ARG A 201 -13.88 -10.42 -12.64
N ASP A 202 -13.73 -11.69 -12.23
CA ASP A 202 -14.71 -12.75 -12.47
C ASP A 202 -15.99 -12.61 -11.61
N ALA A 203 -15.92 -11.85 -10.52
CA ALA A 203 -17.05 -11.61 -9.61
C ALA A 203 -17.95 -10.42 -10.03
N THR A 204 -17.92 -10.03 -11.31
CA THR A 204 -18.68 -8.92 -11.90
C THR A 204 -19.72 -9.44 -12.88
#